data_AF-A0A2G9GPV4-F1
#
_entry.id   AF-A0A2G9GPV4-F1
#
_cell.length_a   1.000
_cell.length_b   1.000
_cell.length_c   1.000
_cell.angle_alpha   90.00
_cell.angle_beta   90.00
_cell.angle_gamma   90.00
#
_symmetry.space_group_name_H-M   'P 1'
#
loop_
_entity.id
_entity.type
_entity.pdbx_description
1 polymer ?
#
loop_
_entity_poly.entity_id
_entity_poly.type
_entity_poly.pdbx_seq_one_letter_code
_entity_poly.pdbx_strand_id
1 'polypeptide(L)' 'MHGLIKENIQLNRKVLSELSMHEPYSFKALVDISRHAFPGNKTAVSPKKEGLAILV' A
#
# COMPACT_ATOMS: atom_id res chain seq x y z
N MET A 1 -9.61 2.27 -2.24
CA MET A 1 -9.58 2.17 -0.76
C MET A 1 -9.89 0.77 -0.22
N HIS A 2 -10.74 -0.04 -0.87
CA HIS A 2 -11.14 -1.35 -0.35
C HIS A 2 -9.95 -2.33 -0.13
N GLY A 3 -8.94 -2.32 -1.00
CA GLY A 3 -7.76 -3.20 -0.85
C GLY A 3 -6.85 -2.85 0.32
N LEU A 4 -6.61 -1.55 0.58
CA LEU A 4 -5.82 -1.11 1.73
C LEU A 4 -6.47 -1.52 3.05
N ILE A 5 -7.79 -1.35 3.17
CA ILE A 5 -8.54 -1.74 4.39
C ILE A 5 -8.48 -3.26 4.60
N LYS A 6 -8.54 -4.05 3.52
CA LYS A 6 -8.44 -5.51 3.57
C LYS A 6 -7.07 -5.99 4.07
N GLU A 7 -6.00 -5.30 3.70
CA GLU A 7 -4.64 -5.52 4.21
C GLU A 7 -4.39 -4.85 5.57
N ASN A 8 -5.46 -4.45 6.27
CA ASN A 8 -5.44 -3.79 7.58
C ASN A 8 -4.73 -2.41 7.59
N ILE A 9 -4.54 -1.79 6.42
CA ILE A 9 -3.96 -0.45 6.30
C ILE A 9 -5.06 0.59 6.37
N GLN A 10 -5.19 1.22 7.55
CA GLN A 10 -6.13 2.29 7.79
C GLN A 10 -5.45 3.65 7.57
N LEU A 11 -5.69 4.24 6.39
CA LEU A 11 -5.17 5.56 6.02
C LEU A 11 -6.30 6.54 5.77
N ASN A 12 -6.11 7.78 6.25
CA ASN A 12 -6.98 8.90 5.91
C ASN A 12 -6.76 9.29 4.44
N ARG A 13 -7.84 9.71 3.75
CA ARG A 13 -7.80 10.21 2.38
C ARG A 13 -6.84 11.40 2.22
N LYS A 14 -6.77 12.29 3.21
CA LYS A 14 -5.85 13.44 3.19
C LYS A 14 -4.39 12.98 3.16
N VAL A 15 -4.01 12.09 4.08
CA VAL A 15 -2.65 11.54 4.18
C VAL A 15 -2.28 10.74 2.93
N LEU A 16 -3.23 9.96 2.38
CA LEU A 16 -3.01 9.26 1.13
C LEU A 16 -2.74 10.21 -0.04
N SER A 17 -3.46 11.34 -0.08
CA SER A 17 -3.24 12.39 -1.08
C SER A 17 -1.87 13.05 -0.91
N GLU A 18 -1.46 13.36 0.32
CA GLU A 18 -0.13 13.91 0.62
C GLU A 18 1.00 12.95 0.22
N LEU A 19 0.87 11.65 0.56
CA LEU A 19 1.80 10.60 0.12
C LEU A 19 1.90 10.52 -1.41
N SER A 20 0.79 10.68 -2.14
CA SER A 20 0.80 10.65 -3.60
C SER A 20 1.55 11.83 -4.23
N MET A 21 1.59 12.98 -3.56
CA MET A 21 2.22 14.21 -4.07
C MET A 21 3.70 14.30 -3.70
N HIS A 22 4.05 13.84 -2.49
CA HIS A 22 5.40 14.03 -1.94
C HIS A 22 6.24 12.76 -1.96
N GLU A 23 5.61 11.58 -1.90
CA GLU A 23 6.30 10.29 -1.70
C GLU A 23 5.85 9.24 -2.74
N PRO A 24 6.16 9.45 -4.04
CA PRO A 24 5.61 8.63 -5.12
C PRO A 24 5.98 7.14 -5.00
N TYR A 25 7.16 6.81 -4.47
CA TYR A 25 7.60 5.42 -4.26
C TYR A 25 6.84 4.73 -3.12
N SER A 26 6.65 5.42 -2.00
CA SER A 26 5.85 4.92 -0.87
C SER A 26 4.39 4.74 -1.29
N PHE A 27 3.85 5.69 -2.06
CA PHE A 27 2.51 5.58 -2.63
C PHE A 27 2.38 4.40 -3.60
N LYS A 28 3.39 4.18 -4.46
CA LYS A 28 3.45 3.02 -5.35
C LYS A 28 3.40 1.70 -4.60
N ALA A 29 4.15 1.56 -3.51
CA ALA A 29 4.09 0.37 -2.66
C ALA A 29 2.68 0.13 -2.09
N LEU A 30 2.00 1.19 -1.61
CA LEU A 30 0.61 1.10 -1.15
C LEU A 30 -0.36 0.67 -2.25
N VAL A 31 -0.21 1.21 -3.47
CA VAL A 31 -1.02 0.81 -4.63
C VAL A 31 -0.80 -0.66 -4.97
N ASP A 32 0.46 -1.10 -4.98
CA ASP A 32 0.80 -2.49 -5.28
C ASP A 32 0.24 -3.44 -4.20
N ILE A 33 0.34 -3.09 -2.92
CA ILE A 33 -0.32 -3.84 -1.82
C ILE A 33 -1.84 -3.91 -2.05
N SER A 34 -2.49 -2.78 -2.35
CA SER A 34 -3.94 -2.73 -2.60
C SER A 34 -4.37 -3.57 -3.80
N ARG A 35 -3.52 -3.76 -4.81
CA ARG A 35 -3.81 -4.60 -5.99
C ARG A 35 -3.72 -6.08 -5.65
N HIS A 36 -2.75 -6.49 -4.83
CA HIS A 36 -2.58 -7.88 -4.41
C HIS A 36 -3.61 -8.34 -3.38
N ALA A 37 -4.29 -7.40 -2.72
CA ALA A 37 -5.40 -7.70 -1.82
C ALA A 37 -6.55 -8.49 -2.48
N PHE A 38 -6.64 -8.52 -3.82
CA PHE A 38 -7.67 -9.28 -4.55
C PHE A 38 -7.07 -10.32 -5.51
N PRO A 39 -7.40 -11.62 -5.35
CA PRO A 39 -6.79 -12.71 -6.13
C PRO A 39 -7.15 -12.72 -7.63
N GLY A 40 -8.04 -11.83 -8.08
CA GLY A 40 -8.43 -11.66 -9.49
C GLY A 40 -7.55 -10.69 -10.29
N ASN A 41 -6.66 -9.93 -9.65
CA ASN A 41 -5.89 -8.87 -10.30
C ASN A 41 -4.41 -9.28 -10.42
N LYS A 42 -4.12 -10.27 -11.27
CA LYS A 42 -2.77 -10.82 -11.47
C LYS A 42 -1.90 -9.89 -12.33
N THR A 43 -1.29 -8.89 -11.71
CA THR A 43 -0.04 -8.28 -12.21
C THR A 43 1.03 -8.55 -11.16
N ALA A 44 1.82 -9.59 -11.39
CA ALA A 44 2.80 -10.13 -10.47
C ALA A 44 3.91 -9.11 -10.14
N VAL A 45 3.85 -8.49 -8.96
CA VAL A 45 5.03 -7.92 -8.30
C VAL A 45 4.94 -8.22 -6.81
N SER A 46 5.54 -9.34 -6.39
CA SER A 46 5.61 -9.72 -4.97
C SER A 46 6.17 -8.55 -4.14
N PRO A 47 5.46 -8.05 -3.11
CA PRO A 47 6.06 -7.15 -2.16
C PRO A 47 7.07 -7.97 -1.35
N LYS A 48 8.37 -7.75 -1.59
CA LYS A 48 9.42 -8.13 -0.64
C LYS A 48 9.06 -7.49 0.69
N LYS A 49 8.57 -8.29 1.64
CA LYS A 49 8.35 -7.88 3.03
C LYS A 49 9.71 -7.71 3.71
N GLU A 50 10.44 -6.67 3.34
CA GLU A 50 11.65 -6.25 4.02
C GLU A 50 11.36 -4.90 4.68
N GLY A 51 11.22 -4.89 6.01
CA GLY A 51 11.57 -3.70 6.79
C GLY A 51 10.48 -2.79 7.36
N LEU A 52 9.29 -3.28 7.74
CA LEU A 52 8.46 -2.57 8.73
C LEU A 52 8.52 -3.28 10.09
N ALA A 53 9.73 -3.56 10.54
CA ALA A 53 9.99 -3.89 11.93
C ALA A 53 10.13 -2.57 12.70
N ILE A 54 9.11 -2.28 13.50
CA ILE A 54 9.20 -1.73 14.87
C ILE A 54 10.20 -0.55 15.01
N LEU A 55 9.68 0.69 14.91
CA LEU A 55 10.22 1.79 15.71
C LEU A 55 9.38 1.85 16.99
N VAL A 56 9.90 1.27 18.07
CA VAL A 56 9.52 1.51 19.47
C VAL A 56 10.74 2.09 20.15
#